data_AF-A0A9X9LAA7-F1
#
_entry.id   AF-A0A9X9LAA7-F1
#
_cell.length_a   1.000
_cell.length_b   1.000
_cell.length_c   1.000
_cell.angle_alpha   90.00
_cell.angle_beta   90.00
_cell.angle_gamma   90.00
#
_symmetry.space_group_name_H-M   'P 1'
#
loop_
_entity.id
_entity.type
_entity.pdbx_description
1 polymer ?
#
loop_
_entity_poly.entity_id
_entity_poly.type
_entity_poly.pdbx_seq_one_letter_code
_entity_poly.pdbx_strand_id
1 'polypeptide(L)'
;MKIFGLISFAAILNHLTPVLAASSYICGESFIQGYYIQHAFDEAHGLKLRNDEQNYGTNELFAVGNYKYQYEQDNEIINAIVKVGGTINKEILWVKALIKGEEIECKPATKEPKQSSAPSWSS
;
A
#
# COMPACT_ATOMS: atom_id res chain seq x y z
N MET A 1 23.96 -38.23 -35.23
CA MET A 1 22.70 -37.80 -34.56
C MET A 1 23.01 -37.71 -33.08
N LYS A 2 23.22 -36.50 -32.53
CA LYS A 2 22.24 -35.68 -31.81
C LYS A 2 21.39 -36.51 -30.83
N ILE A 3 21.61 -36.28 -29.53
CA ILE A 3 20.62 -35.67 -28.63
C ILE A 3 21.42 -35.05 -27.48
N PHE A 4 21.46 -33.71 -27.47
CA PHE A 4 21.88 -32.96 -26.30
C PHE A 4 20.82 -33.19 -25.22
N GLY A 5 21.26 -33.61 -24.03
CA GLY A 5 20.38 -33.76 -22.87
C GLY A 5 19.72 -32.43 -22.56
N LEU A 6 18.39 -32.39 -22.69
CA LEU A 6 17.59 -31.26 -22.26
C LEU A 6 17.67 -31.19 -20.74
N ILE A 7 18.47 -30.28 -20.22
CA ILE A 7 18.43 -29.89 -18.81
C ILE A 7 17.03 -29.32 -18.59
N SER A 8 16.26 -30.02 -17.76
CA SER A 8 14.90 -29.65 -17.38
C SER A 8 14.94 -28.36 -16.56
N PHE A 9 14.89 -27.20 -17.21
CA PHE A 9 14.73 -25.89 -16.57
C PHE A 9 13.25 -25.63 -16.27
N ALA A 10 12.64 -26.45 -15.40
CA ALA A 10 11.27 -26.25 -14.94
C ALA A 10 11.20 -25.93 -13.43
N ALA A 11 12.23 -25.29 -12.88
CA ALA A 11 12.30 -24.97 -11.45
C ALA A 11 12.72 -23.51 -11.16
N ILE A 12 12.30 -22.55 -11.99
CA ILE A 12 12.50 -21.12 -11.68
C ILE A 12 11.20 -20.33 -11.97
N LEU A 13 10.09 -20.68 -11.32
CA LEU A 13 8.88 -19.84 -11.38
C LEU A 13 8.01 -19.85 -10.12
N ASN A 14 8.47 -20.43 -9.01
CA ASN A 14 7.71 -20.47 -7.75
C ASN A 14 8.15 -19.44 -6.68
N HIS A 15 9.05 -18.51 -7.00
CA HIS A 15 9.53 -17.50 -6.04
C HIS A 15 9.12 -16.07 -6.37
N LEU A 16 8.42 -15.87 -7.49
CA LEU A 16 7.80 -14.60 -7.82
C LEU A 16 6.30 -14.78 -7.64
N THR A 17 5.83 -14.96 -6.40
CA THR A 17 4.52 -14.37 -6.11
C THR A 17 4.69 -12.89 -6.45
N PRO A 18 3.95 -12.33 -7.40
CA PRO A 18 3.98 -10.89 -7.58
C PRO A 18 3.66 -10.32 -6.20
N VAL A 19 4.62 -9.63 -5.59
CA VAL A 19 4.29 -8.67 -4.55
C VAL A 19 3.39 -7.70 -5.29
N LEU A 20 2.08 -7.90 -5.14
CA LEU A 20 1.07 -6.99 -5.64
C LEU A 20 1.34 -5.71 -4.86
N ALA A 21 2.17 -4.85 -5.43
CA ALA A 21 2.40 -3.53 -4.88
C ALA A 21 1.02 -2.89 -4.74
N ALA A 22 0.65 -2.49 -3.53
CA ALA A 22 -0.62 -1.80 -3.32
C ALA A 22 -0.70 -0.65 -4.33
N SER A 23 -1.89 -0.42 -4.86
CA SER A 23 -2.14 0.75 -5.70
C SER A 23 -1.79 2.02 -4.92
N SER A 24 -1.29 3.03 -5.61
CA SER A 24 -1.24 4.38 -5.07
C SER A 24 -2.67 4.93 -4.96
N TYR A 25 -2.92 5.89 -4.07
CA TYR A 25 -4.24 6.43 -3.80
C TYR A 25 -4.25 7.96 -3.86
N ILE A 26 -5.38 8.53 -4.27
CA ILE A 26 -5.68 9.95 -4.21
C ILE A 26 -6.62 10.18 -3.02
N CYS A 27 -6.18 10.97 -2.06
CA CYS A 27 -6.90 11.32 -0.84
C CYS A 27 -7.14 12.84 -0.82
N GLY A 28 -8.29 13.28 -1.30
CA GLY A 28 -8.53 14.71 -1.53
C GLY A 28 -7.56 15.24 -2.60
N GLU A 29 -6.72 16.21 -2.24
CA GLU A 29 -5.69 16.78 -3.12
C GLU A 29 -4.34 16.06 -3.03
N SER A 30 -4.20 15.11 -2.09
CA SER A 30 -2.93 14.42 -1.83
C SER A 30 -2.81 13.11 -2.61
N PHE A 31 -1.65 12.88 -3.21
CA PHE A 31 -1.27 11.60 -3.80
C PHE A 31 -0.41 10.80 -2.82
N ILE A 32 -0.87 9.60 -2.47
CA ILE A 32 -0.20 8.70 -1.54
C ILE A 32 0.34 7.50 -2.32
N GLN A 33 1.66 7.32 -2.31
CA GLN A 33 2.30 6.20 -2.98
C GLN A 33 1.89 4.87 -2.35
N GLY A 34 1.69 3.86 -3.20
CA GLY A 34 1.30 2.52 -2.79
C GLY A 34 2.21 1.88 -1.75
N TYR A 35 3.50 2.19 -1.77
CA TYR A 35 4.44 1.73 -0.73
C TYR A 35 4.00 2.11 0.69
N TYR A 36 3.56 3.35 0.92
CA TYR A 36 3.11 3.78 2.25
C TYR A 36 1.81 3.10 2.67
N ILE A 37 0.91 2.84 1.72
CA ILE A 37 -0.34 2.11 1.94
C ILE A 37 -0.05 0.67 2.35
N GLN A 38 0.80 -0.01 1.57
CA GLN A 38 1.18 -1.39 1.82
C GLN A 38 1.91 -1.54 3.16
N HIS A 39 2.88 -0.66 3.43
CA HIS A 39 3.66 -0.69 4.65
C HIS A 39 2.79 -0.51 5.90
N ALA A 40 1.92 0.51 5.90
CA ALA A 40 1.03 0.77 7.02
C ALA A 40 0.07 -0.40 7.30
N PHE A 41 -0.41 -1.05 6.24
CA PHE A 41 -1.25 -2.23 6.37
C PHE A 41 -0.47 -3.45 6.86
N ASP A 42 0.71 -3.72 6.30
CA ASP A 42 1.55 -4.86 6.67
C ASP A 42 1.94 -4.84 8.15
N GLU A 43 2.25 -3.67 8.71
CA GLU A 43 2.53 -3.52 10.13
C GLU A 43 1.34 -3.89 11.02
N ALA A 44 0.16 -3.34 10.72
CA ALA A 44 -1.07 -3.62 11.47
C ALA A 44 -1.53 -5.07 11.31
N HIS A 45 -1.42 -5.61 10.10
CA HIS A 45 -1.71 -7.01 9.79
C HIS A 45 -0.81 -7.94 10.61
N GLY A 46 0.51 -7.74 10.55
CA GLY A 46 1.47 -8.57 11.28
C GLY A 46 1.30 -8.47 12.80
N LEU A 47 0.95 -7.29 13.33
CA LEU A 47 0.62 -7.11 14.74
C LEU A 47 -0.63 -7.91 15.13
N LYS A 48 -1.70 -7.84 14.33
CA LYS A 48 -2.93 -8.56 14.62
C LYS A 48 -2.77 -10.07 14.49
N LEU A 49 -2.10 -10.54 13.43
CA LEU A 49 -1.89 -11.97 13.19
C LEU A 49 -1.12 -12.67 14.32
N ARG A 50 -0.18 -11.97 14.97
CA ARG A 50 0.55 -12.50 16.13
C ARG A 50 -0.30 -12.65 17.39
N ASN A 51 -1.41 -11.93 17.48
CA ASN A 51 -2.20 -11.77 18.70
C ASN A 51 -3.59 -12.43 18.62
N ASP A 52 -3.93 -13.06 17.50
CA ASP A 52 -5.28 -13.52 17.22
C ASP A 52 -5.29 -14.96 16.70
N GLU A 53 -6.04 -15.83 17.38
CA GLU A 53 -6.24 -17.24 17.01
C GLU A 53 -7.58 -17.46 16.27
N GLN A 54 -8.33 -16.39 15.98
CA GLN A 54 -9.63 -16.51 15.32
C GLN A 54 -9.52 -16.81 13.83
N ASN A 55 -10.47 -17.60 13.33
CA ASN A 55 -10.65 -17.83 11.89
C ASN A 55 -11.41 -16.64 11.29
N TYR A 56 -10.78 -15.93 10.37
CA TYR A 56 -11.37 -14.83 9.62
C TYR A 56 -11.81 -15.29 8.24
N GLY A 57 -12.95 -14.79 7.77
CA GLY A 57 -13.34 -14.91 6.37
C GLY A 57 -12.35 -14.19 5.45
N THR A 58 -12.14 -14.70 4.24
CA THR A 58 -11.14 -14.14 3.30
C THR A 58 -11.42 -12.71 2.87
N ASN A 59 -12.68 -12.27 2.95
CA ASN A 59 -13.13 -10.93 2.56
C ASN A 59 -13.52 -10.05 3.76
N GLU A 60 -13.30 -10.53 4.98
CA GLU A 60 -13.63 -9.78 6.19
C GLU A 60 -12.55 -8.76 6.50
N LEU A 61 -12.95 -7.64 7.11
CA LEU A 61 -11.99 -6.64 7.60
C LEU A 61 -11.17 -7.28 8.72
N PHE A 62 -9.89 -7.52 8.42
CA PHE A 62 -8.97 -8.11 9.37
C PHE A 62 -8.26 -7.03 10.17
N ALA A 63 -7.54 -6.13 9.51
CA ALA A 63 -6.73 -5.12 10.19
C ALA A 63 -6.95 -3.72 9.59
N VAL A 64 -6.62 -2.70 10.39
CA VAL A 64 -6.59 -1.29 9.96
C VAL A 64 -5.21 -0.70 10.24
N GLY A 65 -4.46 -0.45 9.18
CA GLY A 65 -3.17 0.24 9.20
C GLY A 65 -3.34 1.76 9.23
N ASN A 66 -2.34 2.47 9.76
CA ASN A 66 -2.34 3.93 9.80
C ASN A 66 -1.00 4.49 9.30
N TYR A 67 -1.04 5.42 8.36
CA TYR A 67 0.11 6.19 7.90
C TYR A 67 -0.13 7.68 8.19
N LYS A 68 0.75 8.30 8.96
CA LYS A 68 0.67 9.72 9.31
C LYS A 68 1.56 10.52 8.36
N TYR A 69 1.04 11.63 7.86
CA TYR A 69 1.82 12.57 7.06
C TYR A 69 1.42 14.02 7.40
N GLN A 70 2.32 14.94 7.09
CA GLN A 70 2.11 16.37 7.26
C GLN A 70 2.41 17.06 5.93
N TYR A 71 1.62 18.06 5.60
CA TYR A 71 1.83 18.92 4.44
C TYR A 71 1.42 20.35 4.76
N GLU A 72 2.01 21.30 4.05
CA GLU A 72 1.66 22.72 4.18
C GLU A 72 0.60 23.10 3.13
N GLN A 73 -0.46 23.75 3.56
CA GLN A 73 -1.52 24.28 2.71
C GLN A 73 -1.94 25.64 3.27
N ASP A 74 -1.94 26.68 2.44
CA ASP A 74 -2.29 28.05 2.85
C ASP A 74 -1.49 28.56 4.08
N ASN A 75 -0.18 28.27 4.13
CA ASN A 75 0.73 28.54 5.25
C ASN A 75 0.32 27.88 6.58
N GLU A 76 -0.53 26.85 6.55
CA GLU A 76 -0.92 26.03 7.70
C GLU A 76 -0.32 24.63 7.57
N ILE A 77 0.27 24.10 8.65
CA ILE A 77 0.72 22.69 8.70
C ILE A 77 -0.49 21.81 8.98
N ILE A 78 -0.87 21.01 7.99
CA ILE A 78 -1.99 20.08 8.09
C ILE A 78 -1.48 18.70 8.49
N ASN A 79 -2.02 18.17 9.58
CA ASN A 79 -1.81 16.80 10.00
C ASN A 79 -2.87 15.90 9.36
N ALA A 80 -2.42 14.85 8.66
CA ALA A 80 -3.30 13.89 8.02
C ALA A 80 -2.93 12.45 8.40
N ILE A 81 -3.95 11.59 8.49
CA ILE A 81 -3.79 10.17 8.78
C ILE A 81 -4.49 9.37 7.70
N VAL A 82 -3.75 8.59 6.92
CA VAL A 82 -4.30 7.59 6.01
C VAL A 82 -4.58 6.32 6.80
N LYS A 83 -5.82 5.85 6.76
CA LYS A 83 -6.27 4.58 7.30
C LYS A 83 -6.45 3.57 6.16
N VAL A 84 -5.90 2.38 6.33
CA VAL A 84 -5.92 1.32 5.32
C VAL A 84 -6.57 0.08 5.91
N GLY A 85 -7.78 -0.26 5.44
CA GLY A 85 -8.48 -1.47 5.84
C GLY A 85 -8.22 -2.59 4.86
N GLY A 86 -7.94 -3.79 5.37
CA GLY A 86 -7.68 -4.95 4.51
C GLY A 86 -7.97 -6.28 5.18
N THR A 87 -7.93 -7.32 4.36
CA THR A 87 -8.28 -8.70 4.73
C THR A 87 -7.11 -9.47 5.32
N ILE A 88 -7.36 -10.68 5.83
CA ILE A 88 -6.31 -11.59 6.32
C ILE A 88 -5.34 -12.00 5.20
N ASN A 89 -5.79 -12.00 3.95
CA ASN A 89 -4.96 -12.27 2.76
C ASN A 89 -4.23 -11.03 2.23
N LYS A 90 -4.29 -9.92 2.98
CA LYS A 90 -3.71 -8.62 2.62
C LYS A 90 -4.31 -7.96 1.38
N GLU A 91 -5.56 -8.27 1.08
CA GLU A 91 -6.32 -7.53 0.07
C GLU A 91 -6.82 -6.22 0.69
N ILE A 92 -6.55 -5.10 0.03
CA ILE A 92 -7.01 -3.79 0.49
C ILE A 92 -8.49 -3.63 0.16
N LEU A 93 -9.32 -3.42 1.19
CA LEU A 93 -10.76 -3.22 1.05
C LEU A 93 -11.11 -1.75 0.86
N TRP A 94 -10.43 -0.86 1.57
CA TRP A 94 -10.66 0.57 1.51
C TRP A 94 -9.45 1.35 2.01
N VAL A 95 -9.33 2.59 1.54
CA VAL A 95 -8.36 3.57 2.02
C VAL A 95 -9.12 4.86 2.31
N LYS A 96 -8.87 5.45 3.48
CA LYS A 96 -9.50 6.69 3.90
C LYS A 96 -8.44 7.64 4.47
N ALA A 97 -8.67 8.94 4.40
CA ALA A 97 -7.82 9.92 5.06
C ALA A 97 -8.61 10.73 6.09
N LEU A 98 -8.05 10.91 7.28
CA LEU A 98 -8.53 11.84 8.29
C LEU A 98 -7.74 13.14 8.14
N ILE A 99 -8.39 14.21 7.68
CA ILE A 99 -7.79 15.52 7.42
C ILE A 99 -8.63 16.55 8.17
N LYS A 100 -8.00 17.37 9.03
CA LYS A 100 -8.71 18.37 9.86
C LYS A 100 -9.92 17.81 10.63
N GLY A 101 -9.88 16.53 11.00
CA GLY A 101 -10.96 15.84 11.72
C GLY A 101 -12.07 15.26 10.82
N GLU A 102 -12.02 15.50 9.50
CA GLU A 102 -12.94 14.94 8.52
C GLU A 102 -12.36 13.68 7.88
N GLU A 103 -13.17 12.62 7.78
CA GLU A 103 -12.79 11.37 7.12
C GLU A 103 -13.28 11.39 5.67
N ILE A 104 -12.34 11.30 4.73
CA ILE A 104 -12.62 11.25 3.30
C ILE A 104 -12.21 9.90 2.71
N GLU A 105 -12.96 9.43 1.72
CA GLU A 105 -12.62 8.21 0.99
C GLU A 105 -11.52 8.50 -0.05
N CYS A 106 -10.48 7.66 -0.06
CA CYS A 106 -9.43 7.75 -1.05
C CYS A 106 -9.71 6.81 -2.23
N LYS A 107 -9.38 7.26 -3.44
CA LYS A 107 -9.60 6.49 -4.67
C LYS A 107 -8.28 5.94 -5.19
N PRO A 108 -8.25 4.70 -5.72
CA PRO A 108 -7.07 4.19 -6.41
C PRO A 108 -6.63 5.14 -7.52
N ALA A 109 -5.35 5.47 -7.55
CA ALA A 109 -4.78 6.30 -8.59
C ALA A 109 -4.62 5.47 -9.88
N THR A 110 -5.22 5.94 -10.97
CA THR A 110 -5.12 5.28 -12.28
C THR A 110 -3.81 5.59 -13.02
N LYS A 111 -3.09 6.64 -12.59
CA LYS A 111 -1.80 7.08 -13.11
C LYS A 111 -1.00 7.70 -11.97
N GLU A 112 0.29 7.40 -11.89
CA GLU A 112 1.17 8.16 -11.02
C GLU A 112 1.31 9.59 -11.57
N PRO A 113 1.28 10.63 -10.71
CA PRO A 113 1.60 11.97 -11.16
C PRO A 113 2.99 11.94 -11.78
N LYS A 114 3.15 12.58 -12.94
CA LYS A 114 4.49 12.76 -13.52
C LYS A 114 5.34 13.40 -12.44
N GLN A 115 6.40 12.70 -12.05
CA GLN A 115 7.39 13.20 -11.10
C GLN A 115 7.81 14.58 -11.63
N SER A 116 7.30 15.66 -11.02
CA SER A 116 7.82 16.99 -11.28
C SER A 116 9.28 16.90 -10.89
N SER A 117 10.18 17.03 -11.87
CA SER A 117 11.62 17.08 -11.65
C SER A 117 11.90 17.90 -10.39
N ALA A 118 12.44 17.25 -9.36
CA ALA A 118 12.81 17.90 -8.13
C ALA A 118 13.63 19.16 -8.44
N PRO A 119 13.51 20.26 -7.66
CA PRO A 119 14.49 21.32 -7.74
C PRO A 119 15.86 20.70 -7.50
N SER A 120 16.77 20.89 -8.45
CA SER A 120 18.18 20.53 -8.31
C SER A 120 18.73 21.23 -7.08
N TRP A 121 18.97 20.49 -6.00
CA TRP A 121 19.89 20.94 -4.98
C TRP A 121 21.30 20.75 -5.55
N SER A 122 21.84 21.80 -6.16
CA SER A 122 23.28 21.91 -6.41
C SER A 122 23.97 22.22 -5.08
N SER A 123 24.84 21.30 -4.65
CA SER A 123 25.89 21.57 -3.65
C SER A 123 26.90 22.60 -4.16
#